data_AF-A0A965P871-F1
#
_entry.id   AF-A0A965P871-F1
#
_cell.length_a   1.000
_cell.length_b   1.000
_cell.length_c   1.000
_cell.angle_alpha   90.00
_cell.angle_beta   90.00
_cell.angle_gamma   90.00
#
_symmetry.space_group_name_H-M   'P 1'
#
loop_
_entity.id
_entity.type
_entity.pdbx_description
1 polymer ?
#
loop_
_entity_poly.entity_id
_entity_poly.type
_entity_poly.pdbx_seq_one_letter_code
_entity_poly.pdbx_strand_id
1 'polypeptide(L)'
;MKTNRDDVWKWYLKWRDELPCACCGFKAGVAMEFHHRDPREKKFQISRAVYIDMPLNEIRAELEKCDPLCANCHKIVHSQFNFNQMTPEMSALAKSKAQIECAQRYREGR
;
A
#
# COMPACT_ATOMS: atom_id res chain seq x y z
N MET A 1 0.72 -21.96 -19.54
CA MET A 1 -0.26 -22.48 -18.58
C MET A 1 -1.10 -21.30 -18.11
N LYS A 2 -2.39 -21.22 -18.46
CA LYS A 2 -3.23 -20.09 -18.05
C LYS A 2 -3.52 -20.25 -16.56
N THR A 3 -3.13 -19.28 -15.74
CA THR A 3 -3.45 -19.28 -14.30
C THR A 3 -4.95 -19.18 -14.12
N ASN A 4 -5.52 -19.99 -13.25
CA ASN A 4 -6.92 -19.88 -12.87
C ASN A 4 -7.12 -18.56 -12.12
N ARG A 5 -7.99 -17.69 -12.63
CA ARG A 5 -8.31 -16.38 -12.05
C ARG A 5 -8.73 -16.50 -10.59
N ASP A 6 -9.49 -17.54 -10.24
CA ASP A 6 -9.97 -17.77 -8.88
C ASP A 6 -8.81 -18.03 -7.91
N ASP A 7 -7.77 -18.72 -8.37
CA ASP A 7 -6.59 -19.03 -7.55
C ASP A 7 -5.71 -17.80 -7.35
N VAL A 8 -5.57 -16.96 -8.38
CA VAL A 8 -4.89 -15.65 -8.27
C VAL A 8 -5.64 -14.73 -7.30
N TRP A 9 -6.97 -14.69 -7.40
CA TRP A 9 -7.79 -13.87 -6.52
C TRP A 9 -7.73 -14.33 -5.06
N LYS A 10 -7.85 -15.64 -4.80
CA LYS A 10 -7.69 -16.21 -3.45
C LYS A 10 -6.31 -15.90 -2.87
N TRP A 11 -5.26 -16.03 -3.67
CA TRP A 11 -3.90 -15.68 -3.27
C TRP A 11 -3.79 -14.19 -2.91
N TYR A 12 -4.36 -13.31 -3.72
CA TYR A 12 -4.34 -11.86 -3.47
C TYR A 12 -5.08 -11.48 -2.18
N LEU A 13 -6.27 -12.04 -1.94
CA LEU A 13 -7.03 -11.81 -0.71
C LEU A 13 -6.26 -12.27 0.53
N LYS A 14 -5.68 -13.47 0.48
CA LYS A 14 -4.84 -14.01 1.56
C LYS A 14 -3.71 -13.05 1.92
N TRP A 15 -2.99 -12.54 0.91
CA TRP A 15 -1.90 -11.59 1.13
C TRP A 15 -2.36 -10.29 1.79
N ARG A 16 -3.54 -9.77 1.42
CA ARG A 16 -4.12 -8.58 2.05
C ARG A 16 -4.52 -8.83 3.51
N ASP A 17 -5.02 -10.02 3.82
CA ASP A 17 -5.48 -10.36 5.17
C ASP A 17 -4.34 -10.74 6.13
N GLU A 18 -3.18 -11.19 5.64
CA GLU A 18 -2.07 -11.61 6.48
C GLU A 18 -1.15 -10.45 6.89
N LEU A 19 -1.02 -9.44 6.04
CA LEU A 19 -0.03 -8.37 6.21
C LEU A 19 -0.61 -7.12 6.89
N PRO A 20 -0.02 -6.66 8.00
CA PRO A 20 -0.34 -5.35 8.56
C PRO A 20 0.27 -4.23 7.70
N CYS A 21 -0.23 -3.01 7.86
CA CYS A 21 0.35 -1.81 7.30
C CYS A 21 1.78 -1.63 7.80
N ALA A 22 2.73 -1.58 6.87
CA ALA A 22 4.16 -1.37 7.16
C ALA A 22 4.44 -0.01 7.82
N CYS A 23 3.52 0.95 7.70
CA CYS A 23 3.60 2.22 8.40
C CYS A 23 3.02 2.11 9.82
N CYS A 24 1.70 1.92 9.93
CA CYS A 24 0.97 2.13 11.20
C CYS A 24 0.53 0.85 11.90
N GLY A 25 0.87 -0.33 11.37
CA GLY A 25 0.48 -1.62 11.92
C GLY A 25 -1.00 -2.00 11.74
N PHE A 26 -1.84 -1.11 11.21
CA PHE A 26 -3.25 -1.40 10.96
C PHE A 26 -3.42 -2.61 10.04
N LYS A 27 -4.36 -3.51 10.37
CA LYS A 27 -4.59 -4.75 9.65
C LYS A 27 -6.09 -4.98 9.42
N ALA A 28 -6.51 -4.83 8.17
CA ALA A 28 -7.80 -5.29 7.67
C ALA A 28 -7.67 -5.41 6.15
N GLY A 29 -7.75 -6.62 5.59
CA GLY A 29 -7.37 -6.83 4.20
C GLY A 29 -8.14 -5.94 3.22
N VAL A 30 -9.42 -5.66 3.50
CA VAL A 30 -10.25 -4.75 2.70
C VAL A 30 -9.68 -3.34 2.54
N ALA A 31 -8.88 -2.87 3.49
CA ALA A 31 -8.27 -1.54 3.49
C ALA A 31 -6.76 -1.56 3.18
N MET A 32 -6.19 -2.72 2.85
CA MET A 32 -4.78 -2.86 2.45
C MET A 32 -4.59 -2.63 0.94
N GLU A 33 -3.54 -1.89 0.62
CA GLU A 33 -3.07 -1.53 -0.73
C GLU A 33 -1.55 -1.80 -0.84
N PHE A 34 -1.08 -2.12 -2.05
CA PHE A 34 0.34 -2.41 -2.30
C PHE A 34 1.05 -1.19 -2.89
N HIS A 35 1.87 -0.55 -2.06
CA HIS A 35 2.66 0.62 -2.41
C HIS A 35 3.98 0.22 -3.05
N HIS A 36 4.26 0.66 -4.27
CA HIS A 36 5.56 0.41 -4.89
C HIS A 36 6.60 1.31 -4.24
N ARG A 37 7.70 0.71 -3.77
CA ARG A 37 8.76 1.45 -3.07
C ARG A 37 9.50 2.42 -3.97
N ASP A 38 9.86 1.95 -5.16
CA ASP A 38 10.35 2.81 -6.23
C ASP A 38 9.33 2.81 -7.38
N PRO A 39 8.66 3.95 -7.66
CA PRO A 39 7.72 4.05 -8.77
C PRO A 39 8.38 3.86 -10.14
N ARG A 40 9.71 3.98 -10.25
CA ARG A 40 10.46 3.77 -11.51
C ARG A 40 10.67 2.28 -11.83
N GLU A 41 10.65 1.42 -10.82
CA GLU A 41 10.79 -0.04 -10.98
C GLU A 41 9.45 -0.74 -11.24
N LYS A 42 8.35 0.01 -11.14
CA LYS A 42 6.99 -0.45 -11.35
C LYS A 42 6.74 -0.78 -12.83
N LYS A 43 6.34 -2.01 -13.10
CA LYS A 43 5.86 -2.49 -14.40
C LYS A 43 4.35 -2.34 -14.52
N PHE A 44 3.60 -2.61 -13.45
CA PHE A 44 2.13 -2.58 -13.46
C PHE A 44 1.54 -2.38 -12.07
N GLN A 45 0.22 -2.19 -11.99
CA GLN A 45 -0.49 -2.15 -10.71
C GLN A 45 -0.90 -3.56 -10.30
N ILE A 46 -0.56 -3.99 -9.09
CA ILE A 46 -0.95 -5.30 -8.54
C ILE A 46 -2.47 -5.50 -8.58
N SER A 47 -3.23 -4.48 -8.15
CA SER A 47 -4.69 -4.52 -8.16
C SER A 47 -5.25 -4.72 -9.56
N ARG A 48 -4.64 -4.18 -10.61
CA ARG A 48 -5.04 -4.41 -12.00
C ARG A 48 -4.62 -5.80 -12.48
N ALA A 49 -3.40 -6.22 -12.15
CA ALA A 49 -2.82 -7.48 -12.59
C ALA A 49 -3.65 -8.70 -12.16
N VAL A 50 -4.23 -8.67 -10.95
CA VAL A 50 -5.08 -9.76 -10.44
C VAL A 50 -6.43 -9.89 -11.17
N TYR A 51 -6.87 -8.88 -11.94
CA TYR A 51 -8.11 -8.93 -12.71
C TYR A 51 -7.92 -9.28 -14.20
N ILE A 52 -6.70 -9.21 -14.73
CA ILE A 52 -6.43 -9.34 -16.18
C ILE A 52 -5.71 -10.65 -16.56
N ASP A 53 -5.92 -11.72 -15.79
CA ASP A 53 -5.37 -13.07 -16.03
C ASP A 53 -3.84 -13.11 -16.21
N MET A 54 -3.12 -12.20 -15.54
CA MET A 54 -1.66 -12.16 -15.56
C MET A 54 -1.06 -13.40 -14.87
N PRO A 55 0.08 -13.93 -15.35
CA PRO A 55 0.74 -15.06 -14.70
C PRO A 55 1.11 -14.76 -13.24
N LEU A 56 0.75 -15.66 -12.32
CA LEU A 56 0.94 -15.45 -10.88
C LEU A 56 2.40 -15.21 -10.50
N ASN A 57 3.35 -15.81 -11.21
CA ASN A 57 4.79 -15.59 -11.02
C ASN A 57 5.18 -14.13 -11.34
N GLU A 58 4.60 -13.51 -12.37
CA GLU A 58 4.84 -12.09 -12.67
C GLU A 58 4.22 -11.19 -11.61
N ILE A 59 3.00 -11.50 -11.17
CA ILE A 59 2.33 -10.74 -10.10
C ILE A 59 3.16 -10.81 -8.81
N ARG A 60 3.69 -11.99 -8.45
CA ARG A 60 4.57 -12.17 -7.28
C ARG A 60 5.85 -11.35 -7.40
N ALA A 61 6.54 -11.44 -8.55
CA ALA A 61 7.77 -10.69 -8.77
C ALA A 61 7.56 -9.16 -8.68
N GLU A 62 6.40 -8.67 -9.10
CA GLU A 62 6.05 -7.25 -8.92
C GLU A 62 5.64 -6.94 -7.47
N LEU A 63 4.91 -7.84 -6.81
CA LEU A 63 4.49 -7.67 -5.42
C LEU A 63 5.69 -7.58 -4.48
N GLU A 64 6.78 -8.29 -4.77
CA GLU A 64 8.02 -8.23 -4.01
C GLU A 64 8.58 -6.81 -3.92
N LYS A 65 8.30 -5.94 -4.91
CA LYS A 65 8.70 -4.51 -4.94
C LYS A 65 7.78 -3.60 -4.14
N CYS A 66 6.70 -4.14 -3.59
CA CYS A 66 5.68 -3.39 -2.90
C CYS A 66 5.77 -3.57 -1.38
N ASP A 67 5.28 -2.58 -0.66
CA ASP A 67 4.96 -2.68 0.76
C ASP A 67 3.44 -2.66 0.98
N PRO A 68 2.93 -3.43 1.95
CA PRO A 68 1.53 -3.37 2.36
C PRO A 68 1.29 -2.08 3.14
N LEU A 69 0.46 -1.18 2.64
CA LEU A 69 0.01 0.01 3.36
C LEU A 69 -1.51 0.02 3.48
N CYS A 70 -2.05 0.55 4.57
CA CYS A 70 -3.48 0.83 4.61
C CYS A 70 -3.79 2.02 3.69
N ALA A 71 -5.03 2.09 3.16
CA ALA A 71 -5.44 3.11 2.20
C ALA A 71 -5.15 4.55 2.67
N ASN A 72 -5.26 4.83 3.97
CA ASN A 72 -4.94 6.15 4.52
C ASN A 72 -3.45 6.44 4.44
N CYS A 73 -2.59 5.55 4.97
CA CYS A 73 -1.15 5.73 4.93
C CYS A 73 -0.65 5.79 3.47
N HIS A 74 -1.19 4.94 2.59
CA HIS A 74 -0.82 4.95 1.17
C HIS A 74 -1.12 6.30 0.50
N LYS A 75 -2.31 6.87 0.73
CA LYS A 75 -2.67 8.20 0.20
C LYS A 75 -1.78 9.30 0.75
N ILE A 76 -1.44 9.26 2.05
CA ILE A 76 -0.58 10.28 2.67
C ILE A 76 0.85 10.19 2.15
N VAL A 77 1.38 8.98 1.94
CA VAL A 77 2.70 8.78 1.34
C VAL A 77 2.76 9.39 -0.07
N HIS A 78 1.72 9.19 -0.88
CA HIS A 78 1.64 9.79 -2.23
C HIS A 78 1.40 11.30 -2.23
N SER A 79 0.63 11.83 -1.28
CA SER A 79 0.27 13.26 -1.27
C SER A 79 1.43 14.20 -0.95
N GLN A 80 2.57 13.66 -0.51
CA GLN A 80 3.74 14.39 -0.02
C GLN A 80 3.44 15.38 1.12
N PHE A 81 2.28 15.25 1.75
CA PHE A 81 1.79 16.24 2.69
C PHE A 81 2.77 16.44 3.85
N ASN A 82 3.10 17.70 4.14
CA ASN A 82 3.99 18.09 5.22
C ASN A 82 3.18 18.73 6.34
N PHE A 83 3.18 18.11 7.53
CA PHE A 83 2.48 18.63 8.70
C PHE A 83 2.97 20.01 9.13
N ASN A 84 4.22 20.38 8.82
CA ASN A 84 4.78 21.70 9.14
C ASN A 84 4.08 22.86 8.41
N GLN A 85 3.19 22.56 7.45
CA GLN A 85 2.41 23.56 6.72
C GLN A 85 0.94 23.67 7.21
N MET A 86 0.56 22.97 8.29
CA MET A 86 -0.82 23.01 8.81
C MET A 86 -1.07 24.19 9.74
N THR A 87 -2.28 24.76 9.69
CA THR A 87 -2.73 25.74 10.68
C THR A 87 -3.04 25.06 12.02
N PRO A 88 -3.06 25.81 13.14
CA PRO A 88 -3.50 25.29 14.43
C PRO A 88 -4.89 24.65 14.39
N GLU A 89 -5.86 25.20 13.63
CA GLU A 89 -7.19 24.60 13.52
C GLU A 89 -7.15 23.25 12.79
N MET A 90 -6.29 23.11 11.77
CA MET A 90 -6.12 21.86 11.03
C MET A 90 -5.41 20.78 11.89
N SER A 91 -4.59 21.18 12.87
CA SER A 91 -3.78 20.28 13.70
C SER A 91 -4.57 19.49 14.76
N ALA A 92 -5.84 19.86 14.99
CA ALA A 92 -6.68 19.31 16.06
C ALA A 92 -7.09 17.84 15.87
N LEU A 93 -6.89 17.25 14.68
CA LEU A 93 -7.23 15.85 14.41
C LEU A 93 -6.06 14.92 14.80
N ALA A 94 -6.00 14.50 16.07
CA ALA A 94 -4.90 13.69 16.61
C ALA A 94 -4.61 12.38 15.82
N LYS A 95 -5.63 11.76 15.22
CA LYS A 95 -5.48 10.52 14.43
C LYS A 95 -4.78 10.76 13.08
N SER A 96 -5.02 11.90 12.43
CA SER A 96 -4.33 12.21 11.16
C SER A 96 -2.88 12.59 11.41
N LYS A 97 -2.58 13.32 12.48
CA LYS A 97 -1.21 13.68 12.87
C LYS A 97 -0.30 12.45 12.99
N ALA A 98 -0.72 11.43 13.75
CA ALA A 98 0.07 10.20 13.90
C ALA A 98 0.28 9.44 12.58
N GLN A 99 -0.74 9.40 11.70
CA GLN A 99 -0.64 8.76 10.38
C GLN A 99 0.26 9.56 9.43
N ILE A 100 0.25 10.89 9.51
CA ILE A 100 1.11 11.78 8.72
C ILE A 100 2.57 11.63 9.15
N GLU A 101 2.84 11.70 10.45
CA GLU A 101 4.19 11.47 11.01
C GLU A 101 4.70 10.07 10.67
N CYS A 102 3.83 9.07 10.73
CA CYS A 102 4.14 7.73 10.26
C CYS A 102 4.54 7.72 8.78
N ALA A 103 3.73 8.32 7.91
CA ALA A 103 3.96 8.34 6.47
C ALA A 103 5.21 9.16 6.07
N GLN A 104 5.53 10.22 6.83
CA GLN A 104 6.78 10.97 6.70
C GLN A 104 7.98 10.08 7.01
N ARG A 105 7.99 9.44 8.19
CA ARG A 105 9.06 8.50 8.57
C ARG A 105 9.19 7.34 7.59
N TYR A 106 8.08 6.82 7.09
CA TYR A 106 8.09 5.76 6.07
C TYR A 106 8.77 6.19 4.77
N ARG A 107 8.61 7.46 4.35
CA ARG A 107 9.30 8.02 3.17
C ARG A 107 10.79 8.27 3.44
N GLU A 108 11.13 8.73 4.64
CA GLU A 108 12.49 9.15 4.99
C GLU A 108 13.41 7.97 5.39
N GLY A 109 12.85 6.88 5.92
CA GLY A 109 13.58 5.70 6.38
C GLY A 109 13.77 4.59 5.34
N ARG A 110 13.64 4.92 4.04
CA ARG A 110 13.70 4.00 2.91
C ARG A 110 14.83 4.34 1.97
#